data_AF-A0A9D5TEG3-F1
#
_entry.id   AF-A0A9D5TEG3-F1
#
_cell.length_a   1.000
_cell.length_b   1.000
_cell.length_c   1.000
_cell.angle_alpha   90.00
_cell.angle_beta   90.00
_cell.angle_gamma   90.00
#
_symmetry.space_group_name_H-M   'P 1'
#
loop_
_entity.id
_entity.type
_entity.pdbx_description
1 polymer ?
#
loop_
_entity_poly.entity_id
_entity_poly.type
_entity_poly.pdbx_seq_one_letter_code
_entity_poly.pdbx_strand_id
1 'polypeptide(L)'
;MAKMWMIGMGLVVSLLWGCSSEVIQEYPVASKPEQCISAAVQSGTQPSSGSLLIAEKLISYDGPYGEDRSGDAVVGVAGLMLYNPTDRMIEFGVFALRQGSQQLYFAVSQLPPMSRCLILEKTRKPYQSGEIADFRELCIRWEYQQMSKQQLDYLGFGPQLTLINRDGRVQQAVVRYKKYVREGAYYLGGEAYCISFLQLQPGEHRTILPEHYHTADTRIVAIETI
;
A
#
# COMPACT_ATOMS: atom_id res chain seq x y z
N MET A 1 35.47 -2.98 -50.33
CA MET A 1 36.35 -2.09 -49.55
C MET A 1 35.61 -1.69 -48.29
N ALA A 2 36.22 -1.96 -47.14
CA ALA A 2 35.71 -1.66 -45.82
C ALA A 2 35.88 -0.16 -45.47
N LYS A 3 35.03 0.37 -44.60
CA LYS A 3 35.48 1.27 -43.53
C LYS A 3 34.53 1.21 -42.34
N MET A 4 35.04 0.50 -41.34
CA MET A 4 34.63 0.46 -39.94
C MET A 4 35.18 1.69 -39.23
N TRP A 5 34.36 2.35 -38.41
CA TRP A 5 34.81 3.15 -37.26
C TRP A 5 33.98 2.71 -36.06
N MET A 6 34.63 2.04 -35.11
CA MET A 6 34.22 1.97 -33.71
C MET A 6 34.73 3.21 -32.97
N ILE A 7 33.98 3.66 -31.96
CA ILE A 7 34.33 4.24 -30.64
C ILE A 7 32.93 4.55 -30.04
N GLY A 8 32.53 4.26 -28.81
CA GLY A 8 33.16 3.75 -27.60
C GLY A 8 32.25 4.18 -26.42
N MET A 9 31.95 3.25 -25.52
CA MET A 9 31.47 3.37 -24.12
C MET A 9 30.60 4.56 -23.67
N GLY A 10 29.44 4.20 -23.10
CA GLY A 10 28.65 5.08 -22.23
C GLY A 10 27.41 4.36 -21.70
N LEU A 11 27.58 3.30 -20.91
CA LEU A 11 26.48 2.64 -20.20
C LEU A 11 26.02 3.57 -19.06
N VAL A 12 24.98 4.37 -19.30
CA VAL A 12 24.25 5.07 -18.24
C VAL A 12 23.01 4.23 -17.94
N VAL A 13 23.05 3.52 -16.81
CA VAL A 13 21.88 2.87 -16.22
C VAL A 13 21.05 3.98 -15.57
N SER A 14 20.09 4.52 -16.33
CA SER A 14 19.06 5.38 -15.78
C SER A 14 17.90 4.50 -15.28
N LEU A 15 17.84 4.29 -13.97
CA LEU A 15 16.64 3.82 -13.27
C LEU A 15 15.59 4.94 -13.30
N LEU A 16 14.86 5.03 -14.41
CA LEU A 16 13.60 5.77 -14.50
C LEU A 16 12.51 4.72 -14.64
N TRP A 17 11.85 4.40 -13.51
CA TRP A 17 10.59 3.67 -13.54
C TRP A 17 9.54 4.59 -14.17
N GLY A 18 9.35 4.44 -15.48
CA GLY A 18 8.29 5.07 -16.22
C GLY A 18 6.95 4.39 -15.95
N CYS A 19 5.96 5.17 -15.54
CA CYS A 19 4.55 4.81 -15.69
C CYS A 19 4.25 4.63 -17.19
N SER A 20 4.15 3.39 -17.65
CA SER A 20 3.57 3.09 -18.97
C SER A 20 2.05 2.99 -18.82
N SER A 21 1.34 3.84 -19.56
CA SER A 21 -0.10 3.74 -19.75
C SER A 21 -0.41 2.56 -20.68
N GLU A 22 -0.86 1.44 -20.11
CA GLU A 22 -1.42 0.31 -20.86
C GLU A 22 -2.94 0.23 -20.69
N VAL A 23 -3.56 -0.42 -21.66
CA VAL A 23 -5.00 -0.45 -21.97
C VAL A 23 -5.85 -0.93 -20.78
N ILE A 24 -6.95 -0.22 -20.53
CA ILE A 24 -7.95 -0.54 -19.50
C ILE A 24 -8.61 -1.88 -19.85
N GLN A 25 -8.23 -2.94 -19.13
CA GLN A 25 -9.10 -4.09 -18.93
C GLN A 25 -10.02 -3.76 -17.75
N GLU A 26 -11.33 -3.78 -17.97
CA GLU A 26 -12.30 -3.65 -16.88
C GLU A 26 -12.11 -4.84 -15.92
N TYR A 27 -11.47 -4.57 -14.78
CA TYR A 27 -11.44 -5.52 -13.68
C TYR A 27 -12.86 -5.57 -13.08
N PRO A 28 -13.44 -6.77 -12.89
CA PRO A 28 -14.69 -6.87 -12.17
C PRO A 28 -14.51 -6.20 -10.81
N VAL A 29 -15.47 -5.35 -10.44
CA VAL A 29 -15.60 -4.76 -9.11
C VAL A 29 -15.33 -5.88 -8.11
N ALA A 30 -14.20 -5.76 -7.39
CA ALA A 30 -13.79 -6.78 -6.42
C ALA A 30 -15.00 -7.14 -5.55
N SER A 31 -15.29 -8.44 -5.43
CA SER A 31 -16.19 -8.96 -4.41
C SER A 31 -15.89 -8.25 -3.08
N LYS A 32 -16.92 -7.93 -2.31
CA LYS A 32 -16.74 -7.18 -1.05
C LYS A 32 -15.59 -7.86 -0.26
N PRO A 33 -14.54 -7.13 0.16
CA PRO A 33 -13.35 -7.75 0.74
C PRO A 33 -13.61 -8.67 1.93
N GLU A 34 -14.73 -8.48 2.62
CA GLU A 34 -15.18 -9.31 3.73
C GLU A 34 -15.63 -10.71 3.28
N GLN A 35 -16.13 -10.84 2.05
CA GLN A 35 -16.49 -12.12 1.43
C GLN A 35 -15.24 -12.93 1.03
N CYS A 36 -14.09 -12.27 0.94
CA CYS A 36 -12.81 -12.91 0.67
C CYS A 36 -12.17 -13.51 1.93
N ILE A 37 -12.78 -13.34 3.10
CA ILE A 37 -12.30 -13.89 4.37
C ILE A 37 -13.11 -15.16 4.67
N SER A 38 -12.51 -16.33 4.46
CA SER A 38 -13.21 -17.61 4.61
C SER A 38 -13.19 -18.18 6.04
N ALA A 39 -12.26 -17.72 6.88
CA ALA A 39 -12.25 -18.03 8.31
C ALA A 39 -11.54 -16.93 9.12
N ALA A 40 -12.23 -16.40 10.13
CA ALA A 40 -11.61 -15.58 11.18
C ALA A 40 -11.30 -16.48 12.38
N VAL A 41 -10.04 -16.68 12.71
CA VAL A 41 -9.66 -17.46 13.89
C VAL A 41 -8.63 -16.69 14.72
N GLN A 42 -9.01 -16.53 15.99
CA GLN A 42 -8.24 -16.15 17.17
C GLN A 42 -7.47 -14.82 17.15
N SER A 43 -7.80 -14.01 18.15
CA SER A 43 -7.05 -12.84 18.60
C SER A 43 -5.72 -13.27 19.20
N GLY A 44 -4.61 -12.86 18.59
CA GLY A 44 -3.27 -13.06 19.12
C GLY A 44 -2.93 -12.07 20.24
N THR A 45 -2.26 -12.57 21.27
CA THR A 45 -1.59 -11.82 22.34
C THR A 45 -0.49 -10.89 21.81
N GLN A 46 -0.18 -9.83 22.58
CA GLN A 46 0.92 -8.89 22.34
C GLN A 46 2.21 -9.61 21.88
N PRO A 47 2.91 -9.11 20.86
CA PRO A 47 4.13 -9.76 20.39
C PRO A 47 5.20 -9.76 21.48
N SER A 48 5.88 -10.89 21.62
CA SER A 48 7.06 -11.04 22.45
C SER A 48 8.17 -10.09 21.99
N SER A 49 8.56 -9.19 22.89
CA SER A 49 9.70 -8.25 22.85
C SER A 49 9.69 -7.16 21.76
N GLY A 50 9.41 -5.93 22.18
CA GLY A 50 9.96 -4.70 21.58
C GLY A 50 9.25 -4.10 20.36
N SER A 51 8.37 -4.82 19.67
CA SER A 51 7.59 -4.26 18.56
C SER A 51 6.57 -3.22 19.04
N LEU A 52 6.47 -2.10 18.33
CA LEU A 52 5.44 -1.07 18.57
C LEU A 52 4.12 -1.38 17.86
N LEU A 53 4.05 -2.50 17.12
CA LEU A 53 2.91 -2.93 16.32
C LEU A 53 2.25 -4.15 16.94
N ILE A 54 1.01 -4.42 16.52
CA ILE A 54 0.23 -5.54 17.02
C ILE A 54 -0.22 -6.40 15.84
N ALA A 55 0.22 -7.66 15.81
CA ALA A 55 -0.33 -8.70 14.95
C ALA A 55 -1.62 -9.24 15.58
N GLU A 56 -2.78 -8.72 15.17
CA GLU A 56 -4.05 -9.00 15.85
C GLU A 56 -4.59 -10.40 15.56
N LYS A 57 -4.52 -10.85 14.31
CA LYS A 57 -4.99 -12.20 13.90
C LYS A 57 -4.45 -12.60 12.54
N LEU A 58 -4.37 -13.91 12.30
CA LEU A 58 -4.21 -14.50 10.98
C LEU A 58 -5.56 -14.97 10.44
N ILE A 59 -5.74 -14.88 9.12
CA ILE A 59 -6.94 -15.32 8.44
C ILE A 59 -6.58 -16.13 7.19
N SER A 60 -7.53 -16.95 6.74
CA SER A 60 -7.52 -17.51 5.40
C SER A 60 -8.17 -16.53 4.42
N TYR A 61 -7.47 -16.21 3.33
CA TYR A 61 -7.92 -15.29 2.30
C TYR A 61 -8.12 -15.99 0.95
N ASP A 62 -9.30 -15.77 0.37
CA ASP A 62 -9.71 -16.22 -0.96
C ASP A 62 -10.12 -15.01 -1.81
N GLY A 63 -9.42 -14.74 -2.91
CA GLY A 63 -9.73 -13.59 -3.75
C GLY A 63 -8.53 -13.05 -4.54
N PRO A 64 -8.65 -11.86 -5.14
CA PRO A 64 -7.55 -11.24 -5.89
C PRO A 64 -6.34 -10.95 -5.00
N TYR A 65 -5.16 -11.39 -5.43
CA TYR A 65 -3.92 -11.16 -4.72
C TYR A 65 -3.39 -9.74 -5.00
N GLY A 66 -3.53 -8.88 -3.99
CA GLY A 66 -3.24 -7.45 -4.10
C GLY A 66 -1.78 -7.05 -3.88
N GLU A 67 -0.86 -7.98 -3.63
CA GLU A 67 0.52 -7.64 -3.18
C GLU A 67 1.57 -7.62 -4.30
N ASP A 68 1.26 -8.08 -5.52
CA ASP A 68 2.21 -8.12 -6.64
C ASP A 68 1.65 -7.57 -7.97
N ARG A 69 0.50 -6.87 -7.91
CA ARG A 69 -0.22 -6.28 -9.05
C ARG A 69 -0.72 -7.28 -10.11
N SER A 70 -0.49 -8.58 -9.95
CA SER A 70 -1.04 -9.59 -10.86
C SER A 70 -2.57 -9.58 -10.86
N GLY A 71 -3.16 -9.36 -9.68
CA GLY A 71 -4.59 -9.51 -9.48
C GLY A 71 -5.06 -10.97 -9.57
N ASP A 72 -4.13 -11.93 -9.57
CA ASP A 72 -4.43 -13.35 -9.63
C ASP A 72 -5.34 -13.76 -8.48
N ALA A 73 -6.36 -14.57 -8.76
CA ALA A 73 -7.13 -15.17 -7.68
C ALA A 73 -6.27 -16.17 -6.90
N VAL A 74 -6.26 -16.05 -5.58
CA VAL A 74 -5.64 -16.99 -4.65
C VAL A 74 -6.69 -17.62 -3.77
N VAL A 75 -6.38 -18.79 -3.24
CA VAL A 75 -7.22 -19.55 -2.32
C VAL A 75 -6.39 -19.96 -1.12
N GLY A 76 -6.90 -19.70 0.07
CA GLY A 76 -6.35 -20.12 1.35
C GLY A 76 -5.08 -19.40 1.76
N VAL A 77 -4.73 -18.26 1.14
CA VAL A 77 -3.48 -17.54 1.46
C VAL A 77 -3.57 -16.93 2.86
N ALA A 78 -2.48 -17.00 3.62
CA ALA A 78 -2.41 -16.36 4.93
C ALA A 78 -2.51 -14.84 4.80
N GLY A 79 -3.50 -14.25 5.47
CA GLY A 79 -3.62 -12.81 5.67
C GLY A 79 -3.33 -12.45 7.13
N LEU A 80 -2.67 -11.32 7.36
CA LEU A 80 -2.40 -10.77 8.68
C LEU A 80 -3.19 -9.48 8.87
N MET A 81 -3.98 -9.40 9.95
CA MET A 81 -4.51 -8.14 10.44
C MET A 81 -3.44 -7.48 11.32
N LEU A 82 -2.80 -6.45 10.78
CA LEU A 82 -1.77 -5.66 11.47
C LEU A 82 -2.39 -4.36 11.98
N TYR A 83 -2.14 -4.03 13.25
CA TYR A 83 -2.56 -2.77 13.86
C TYR A 83 -1.33 -1.91 14.21
N ASN A 84 -1.39 -0.65 13.80
CA ASN A 84 -0.46 0.39 14.20
C ASN A 84 -1.10 1.21 15.35
N PRO A 85 -0.77 0.93 16.62
CA PRO A 85 -1.28 1.68 17.78
C PRO A 85 -0.53 2.99 18.02
N THR A 86 0.47 3.32 17.21
CA THR A 86 1.31 4.51 17.44
C THR A 86 0.64 5.77 16.90
N ASP A 87 1.20 6.92 17.27
CA ASP A 87 0.88 8.23 16.73
C ASP A 87 1.64 8.57 15.44
N ARG A 88 2.44 7.63 14.90
CA ARG A 88 3.26 7.81 13.70
C ARG A 88 2.78 6.92 12.58
N MET A 89 2.91 7.41 11.35
CA MET A 89 2.65 6.60 10.17
C MET A 89 3.83 5.67 9.92
N ILE A 90 3.57 4.42 9.53
CA ILE A 90 4.59 3.55 8.96
C ILE A 90 4.75 3.96 7.50
N GLU A 91 5.90 4.49 7.12
CA GLU A 91 6.24 4.74 5.71
C GLU A 91 6.38 3.39 4.98
N PHE A 92 7.12 2.47 5.60
CA PHE A 92 7.37 1.12 5.11
C PHE A 92 7.72 0.16 6.26
N GLY A 93 7.26 -1.09 6.19
CA GLY A 93 7.56 -2.12 7.17
C GLY A 93 7.56 -3.52 6.55
N VAL A 94 8.44 -4.38 7.06
CA VAL A 94 8.51 -5.81 6.73
C VAL A 94 8.51 -6.60 8.03
N PHE A 95 7.65 -7.62 8.07
CA PHE A 95 7.42 -8.41 9.27
C PHE A 95 7.59 -9.88 8.96
N ALA A 96 8.03 -10.63 9.96
CA ALA A 96 7.94 -12.07 9.95
C ALA A 96 7.23 -12.55 11.20
N LEU A 97 6.52 -13.67 11.08
CA LEU A 97 5.96 -14.39 12.20
C LEU A 97 5.96 -15.88 11.88
N ARG A 98 5.63 -16.68 12.88
CA ARG A 98 5.43 -18.11 12.73
C ARG A 98 3.98 -18.49 13.00
N GLN A 99 3.53 -19.45 12.21
CA GLN A 99 2.30 -20.19 12.43
C GLN A 99 2.69 -21.67 12.42
N GLY A 100 2.75 -22.29 13.60
CA GLY A 100 3.34 -23.62 13.77
C GLY A 100 4.82 -23.68 13.34
N SER A 101 5.13 -24.54 12.37
CA SER A 101 6.49 -24.65 11.78
C SER A 101 6.71 -23.70 10.61
N GLN A 102 5.66 -23.04 10.11
CA GLN A 102 5.73 -22.20 8.92
C GLN A 102 6.14 -20.77 9.31
N GLN A 103 7.16 -20.25 8.63
CA GLN A 103 7.50 -18.83 8.70
C GLN A 103 6.77 -18.07 7.58
N LEU A 104 6.07 -17.00 7.96
CA LEU A 104 5.29 -16.13 7.10
C LEU A 104 5.96 -14.75 7.02
N TYR A 105 5.89 -14.12 5.85
CA TYR A 105 6.41 -12.77 5.63
C TYR A 105 5.33 -11.84 5.11
N PHE A 106 5.33 -10.62 5.64
CA PHE A 106 4.37 -9.58 5.28
C PHE A 106 5.09 -8.26 5.05
N ALA A 107 4.51 -7.39 4.24
CA ALA A 107 4.98 -6.03 4.06
C ALA A 107 3.81 -5.05 4.10
N VAL A 108 4.08 -3.84 4.59
CA VAL A 108 3.13 -2.74 4.55
C VAL A 108 3.85 -1.45 4.21
N SER A 109 3.21 -0.56 3.45
CA SER A 109 3.61 0.83 3.30
C SER A 109 2.46 1.74 3.67
N GLN A 110 2.80 2.94 4.13
CA GLN A 110 1.87 4.05 4.36
C GLN A 110 0.68 3.63 5.22
N LEU A 111 0.97 3.00 6.38
CA LEU A 111 -0.06 2.60 7.35
C LEU A 111 -0.26 3.72 8.36
N PRO A 112 -1.40 4.43 8.35
CA PRO A 112 -1.62 5.57 9.24
C PRO A 112 -1.53 5.23 10.73
N PRO A 113 -1.32 6.25 11.58
CA PRO A 113 -1.49 6.13 13.03
C PRO A 113 -2.86 5.54 13.39
N MET A 114 -2.94 4.83 14.50
CA MET A 114 -4.18 4.30 15.06
C MET A 114 -5.05 3.54 14.05
N SER A 115 -4.43 2.79 13.14
CA SER A 115 -5.14 2.14 12.03
C SER A 115 -4.72 0.69 11.80
N ARG A 116 -5.63 -0.05 11.15
CA ARG A 116 -5.46 -1.47 10.83
C ARG A 116 -5.26 -1.69 9.35
N CYS A 117 -4.56 -2.75 8.99
CA CYS A 117 -4.45 -3.20 7.62
C CYS A 117 -4.48 -4.72 7.53
N LEU A 118 -5.22 -5.23 6.55
CA LEU A 118 -5.14 -6.63 6.13
C LEU A 118 -4.12 -6.74 5.00
N ILE A 119 -3.04 -7.47 5.26
CA ILE A 119 -1.92 -7.69 4.33
C ILE A 119 -1.74 -9.19 4.07
N LEU A 120 -1.41 -9.59 2.84
CA LEU A 120 -1.27 -11.00 2.46
C LEU A 120 0.20 -11.46 2.53
N GLU A 121 0.39 -12.77 2.76
CA GLU A 121 1.72 -13.36 2.84
C GLU A 121 2.43 -13.27 1.48
N LYS A 122 3.65 -12.71 1.48
CA LYS A 122 4.36 -12.29 0.26
C LYS A 122 4.61 -13.39 -0.76
N THR A 123 4.68 -14.64 -0.31
CA THR A 123 4.96 -15.83 -1.14
C THR A 123 3.71 -16.70 -1.34
N ARG A 124 2.51 -16.14 -1.08
CA ARG A 124 1.21 -16.82 -1.22
C ARG A 124 1.13 -18.11 -0.38
N LYS A 125 1.85 -18.17 0.74
CA LYS A 125 1.78 -19.35 1.61
C LYS A 125 0.39 -19.49 2.22
N PRO A 126 -0.11 -20.73 2.37
CA PRO A 126 -1.43 -20.96 2.90
C PRO A 126 -1.50 -20.64 4.39
N TYR A 127 -2.67 -20.21 4.82
CA TYR A 127 -3.07 -20.17 6.22
C TYR A 127 -3.10 -21.59 6.80
N GLN A 128 -2.63 -21.74 8.03
CA GLN A 128 -2.77 -22.95 8.82
C GLN A 128 -3.52 -22.62 10.12
N SER A 129 -4.20 -23.57 10.74
CA SER A 129 -4.73 -23.31 12.09
C SER A 129 -3.57 -23.27 13.10
N GLY A 130 -3.64 -22.33 14.05
CA GLY A 130 -2.66 -22.23 15.13
C GLY A 130 -2.39 -20.80 15.57
N GLU A 131 -1.74 -20.69 16.72
CA GLU A 131 -1.37 -19.41 17.32
C GLU A 131 -0.26 -18.68 16.54
N ILE A 132 -0.29 -17.36 16.61
CA ILE A 132 0.81 -16.51 16.14
C ILE A 132 1.97 -16.63 17.13
N ALA A 133 3.15 -16.97 16.63
CA ALA A 133 4.39 -17.01 17.40
C ALA A 133 5.47 -16.17 16.74
N ASP A 134 6.48 -15.76 17.50
CA ASP A 134 7.71 -15.12 17.00
C ASP A 134 7.47 -13.93 16.05
N PHE A 135 6.44 -13.11 16.30
CA PHE A 135 6.22 -11.90 15.52
C PHE A 135 7.38 -10.93 15.71
N ARG A 136 7.99 -10.54 14.60
CA ARG A 136 9.18 -9.69 14.57
C ARG A 136 9.12 -8.69 13.43
N GLU A 137 9.56 -7.48 13.74
CA GLU A 137 9.86 -6.44 12.76
C GLU A 137 11.23 -6.76 12.15
N LEU A 138 11.28 -7.02 10.84
CA LEU A 138 12.55 -7.20 10.12
C LEU A 138 13.14 -5.86 9.69
N CYS A 139 12.25 -4.92 9.34
CA CYS A 139 12.59 -3.55 8.96
C CYS A 139 11.36 -2.69 9.20
N ILE A 140 11.54 -1.50 9.77
CA ILE A 140 10.48 -0.51 9.89
C ILE A 140 11.04 0.89 9.66
N ARG A 141 10.32 1.66 8.87
CA ARG A 141 10.55 3.07 8.66
C ARG A 141 9.29 3.83 9.03
N TRP A 142 9.46 4.75 9.96
CA TRP A 142 8.41 5.64 10.41
C TRP A 142 8.50 6.95 9.65
N GLU A 143 7.37 7.44 9.14
CA GLU A 143 7.33 8.76 8.52
C GLU A 143 7.31 9.83 9.62
N TYR A 144 8.20 10.81 9.51
CA TYR A 144 8.31 11.88 10.50
C TYR A 144 7.49 13.14 10.11
N GLN A 145 7.06 13.27 8.86
CA GLN A 145 6.41 14.48 8.37
C GLN A 145 5.04 14.21 7.77
N GLN A 146 4.00 14.57 8.52
CA GLN A 146 2.69 14.81 7.94
C GLN A 146 2.73 16.11 7.14
N MET A 147 2.12 16.10 5.97
CA MET A 147 1.93 17.29 5.14
C MET A 147 1.27 18.42 5.95
N SER A 148 1.79 19.64 5.86
CA SER A 148 1.05 20.79 6.39
C SER A 148 -0.14 21.05 5.48
N LYS A 149 -1.37 21.00 6.01
CA LYS A 149 -2.63 21.33 5.29
C LYS A 149 -2.67 22.76 4.72
N GLN A 150 -1.60 23.54 4.91
CA GLN A 150 -1.49 24.92 4.46
C GLN A 150 -1.10 25.02 2.98
N GLN A 151 -0.41 24.02 2.41
CA GLN A 151 0.17 24.11 1.06
C GLN A 151 -0.70 23.48 -0.01
N LEU A 152 -1.20 22.27 0.25
CA LEU A 152 -2.08 21.54 -0.65
C LEU A 152 -3.41 21.20 0.02
N ASP A 153 -4.44 21.09 -0.80
CA ASP A 153 -5.74 20.52 -0.45
C ASP A 153 -6.20 19.55 -1.54
N TYR A 154 -7.19 18.72 -1.23
CA TYR A 154 -7.72 17.77 -2.20
C TYR A 154 -9.23 17.62 -2.10
N LEU A 155 -9.85 17.32 -3.24
CA LEU A 155 -11.26 16.97 -3.33
C LEU A 155 -11.40 15.64 -4.07
N GLY A 156 -12.27 14.79 -3.57
CA GLY A 156 -12.63 13.53 -4.23
C GLY A 156 -14.09 13.54 -4.66
N PHE A 157 -14.37 13.03 -5.86
CA PHE A 157 -15.75 12.78 -6.31
C PHE A 157 -15.81 11.49 -7.15
N GLY A 158 -16.38 10.42 -6.57
CA GLY A 158 -16.36 9.11 -7.21
C GLY A 158 -14.90 8.70 -7.53
N PRO A 159 -14.55 8.43 -8.81
CA PRO A 159 -13.19 8.09 -9.23
C PRO A 159 -12.28 9.33 -9.45
N GLN A 160 -12.81 10.54 -9.35
CA GLN A 160 -12.03 11.76 -9.57
C GLN A 160 -11.30 12.19 -8.31
N LEU A 161 -10.03 12.55 -8.49
CA LEU A 161 -9.20 13.20 -7.49
C LEU A 161 -8.73 14.55 -8.03
N THR A 162 -9.07 15.62 -7.33
CA THR A 162 -8.58 16.97 -7.59
C THR A 162 -7.57 17.36 -6.53
N LEU A 163 -6.39 17.81 -6.95
CA LEU A 163 -5.39 18.43 -6.08
C LEU A 163 -5.40 19.95 -6.28
N ILE A 164 -5.33 20.69 -5.18
CA ILE A 164 -5.41 22.16 -5.13
C ILE A 164 -4.11 22.71 -4.56
N ASN A 165 -3.38 23.50 -5.34
CA ASN A 165 -2.14 24.16 -4.92
C ASN A 165 -2.43 25.53 -4.29
N ARG A 166 -2.59 25.59 -2.97
CA ARG A 166 -3.10 26.78 -2.26
C ARG A 166 -2.07 27.90 -2.13
N ASP A 167 -0.84 27.57 -1.74
CA ASP A 167 0.22 28.58 -1.56
C ASP A 167 0.95 28.91 -2.86
N GLY A 168 0.71 28.10 -3.90
CA GLY A 168 1.29 28.22 -5.22
C GLY A 168 2.78 27.92 -5.31
N ARG A 169 3.38 27.35 -4.27
CA ARG A 169 4.81 27.06 -4.20
C ARG A 169 5.13 25.61 -4.52
N VAL A 170 4.15 24.73 -4.39
CA VAL A 170 4.32 23.30 -4.69
C VAL A 170 4.34 23.12 -6.21
N GLN A 171 5.45 22.63 -6.74
CA GLN A 171 5.57 22.27 -8.17
C GLN A 171 5.29 20.80 -8.41
N GLN A 172 5.56 19.95 -7.42
CA GLN A 172 5.38 18.52 -7.52
C GLN A 172 4.77 17.96 -6.23
N ALA A 173 3.85 17.02 -6.39
CA ALA A 173 3.23 16.34 -5.27
C ALA A 173 2.98 14.88 -5.60
N VAL A 174 3.18 13.99 -4.64
CA VAL A 174 2.81 12.57 -4.74
C VAL A 174 1.71 12.31 -3.73
N VAL A 175 0.52 11.95 -4.24
CA VAL A 175 -0.61 11.54 -3.42
C VAL A 175 -0.59 10.02 -3.29
N ARG A 176 -0.64 9.52 -2.05
CA ARG A 176 -0.75 8.09 -1.75
C ARG A 176 -2.10 7.77 -1.14
N TYR A 177 -2.71 6.69 -1.62
CA TYR A 177 -4.04 6.27 -1.19
C TYR A 177 -4.12 4.75 -1.08
N LYS A 178 -5.03 4.30 -0.23
CA LYS A 178 -5.30 2.88 0.02
C LYS A 178 -6.78 2.58 -0.03
N LYS A 179 -7.10 1.36 -0.43
CA LYS A 179 -8.45 0.81 -0.25
C LYS A 179 -8.75 0.67 1.24
N TYR A 180 -9.97 1.00 1.62
CA TYR A 180 -10.45 1.05 2.99
C TYR A 180 -11.80 0.37 3.10
N VAL A 181 -11.83 -0.70 3.89
CA VAL A 181 -13.04 -1.46 4.19
C VAL A 181 -13.71 -0.82 5.38
N ARG A 182 -14.85 -0.15 5.16
CA ARG A 182 -15.54 0.62 6.19
C ARG A 182 -16.15 -0.25 7.28
N GLU A 183 -16.79 -1.35 6.87
CA GLU A 183 -17.51 -2.28 7.75
C GLU A 183 -16.55 -2.91 8.78
N GLY A 184 -15.33 -3.30 8.38
CA GLY A 184 -14.27 -3.75 9.29
C GLY A 184 -13.27 -2.68 9.80
N ALA A 185 -13.38 -1.43 9.35
CA ALA A 185 -12.47 -0.33 9.68
C ALA A 185 -10.96 -0.64 9.49
N TYR A 186 -10.58 -1.17 8.33
CA TYR A 186 -9.19 -1.51 7.99
C TYR A 186 -8.82 -1.16 6.54
N TYR A 187 -7.53 -0.93 6.31
CA TYR A 187 -6.96 -0.80 4.97
C TYR A 187 -6.72 -2.16 4.33
N LEU A 188 -6.96 -2.29 3.04
CA LEU A 188 -6.69 -3.52 2.30
C LEU A 188 -5.40 -3.40 1.49
N GLY A 189 -4.51 -4.38 1.64
CA GLY A 189 -3.27 -4.50 0.88
C GLY A 189 -2.06 -3.87 1.56
N GLY A 190 -0.89 -4.49 1.36
CA GLY A 190 0.38 -4.04 1.88
C GLY A 190 0.82 -2.71 1.28
N GLU A 191 0.72 -2.53 -0.04
CA GLU A 191 1.20 -1.33 -0.72
C GLU A 191 0.13 -0.25 -0.89
N ALA A 192 0.52 1.02 -0.72
CA ALA A 192 -0.31 2.14 -1.15
C ALA A 192 -0.19 2.38 -2.66
N TYR A 193 -1.31 2.71 -3.28
CA TYR A 193 -1.30 3.29 -4.62
C TYR A 193 -0.74 4.71 -4.55
N CYS A 194 -0.10 5.17 -5.61
CA CYS A 194 0.43 6.52 -5.69
C CYS A 194 0.07 7.17 -7.02
N ILE A 195 -0.02 8.49 -7.00
CA ILE A 195 -0.09 9.30 -8.21
C ILE A 195 0.69 10.59 -8.04
N SER A 196 1.47 10.92 -9.06
CA SER A 196 2.28 12.13 -9.11
C SER A 196 1.56 13.24 -9.86
N PHE A 197 1.55 14.43 -9.27
CA PHE A 197 1.20 15.70 -9.89
C PHE A 197 2.50 16.44 -10.16
N LEU A 198 2.80 16.70 -11.43
CA LEU A 198 4.05 17.34 -11.85
C LEU A 198 3.77 18.71 -12.45
N GLN A 199 4.66 19.69 -12.27
CA GLN A 199 4.53 21.03 -12.87
C GLN A 199 3.21 21.71 -12.47
N LEU A 200 2.82 21.61 -11.20
CA LEU A 200 1.66 22.32 -10.66
C LEU A 200 1.93 23.82 -10.71
N GLN A 201 1.01 24.55 -11.34
CA GLN A 201 1.06 26.00 -11.38
C GLN A 201 0.53 26.60 -10.06
N PRO A 202 0.94 27.82 -9.71
CA PRO A 202 0.40 28.52 -8.55
C PRO A 202 -1.13 28.65 -8.62
N GLY A 203 -1.85 28.23 -7.58
CA GLY A 203 -3.31 28.29 -7.54
C GLY A 203 -4.02 27.26 -8.44
N GLU A 204 -3.28 26.33 -9.05
CA GLU A 204 -3.87 25.34 -9.95
C GLU A 204 -4.77 24.34 -9.22
N HIS A 205 -5.88 24.00 -9.87
CA HIS A 205 -6.74 22.87 -9.51
C HIS A 205 -6.61 21.82 -10.60
N ARG A 206 -5.97 20.69 -10.30
CA ARG A 206 -5.77 19.62 -11.27
C ARG A 206 -6.58 18.39 -10.89
N THR A 207 -7.48 17.99 -11.78
CA THR A 207 -8.28 16.78 -11.64
C THR A 207 -7.73 15.65 -12.50
N ILE A 208 -7.67 14.46 -11.92
CA ILE A 208 -7.24 13.23 -12.58
C ILE A 208 -8.19 12.07 -12.22
N LEU A 209 -8.03 10.96 -12.92
CA LEU A 209 -8.72 9.68 -12.66
C LEU A 209 -7.66 8.62 -12.30
N PRO A 210 -7.27 8.48 -11.03
CA PRO A 210 -6.28 7.49 -10.63
C PRO A 210 -6.84 6.06 -10.73
N GLU A 211 -5.98 5.10 -11.08
CA GLU A 211 -6.34 3.69 -11.03
C GLU A 211 -6.70 3.25 -9.61
N HIS A 212 -7.71 2.39 -9.47
CA HIS A 212 -8.14 1.85 -8.17
C HIS A 212 -8.57 2.90 -7.13
N TYR A 213 -8.74 4.17 -7.51
CA TYR A 213 -9.24 5.21 -6.64
C TYR A 213 -10.76 5.35 -6.78
N HIS A 214 -11.47 5.29 -5.66
CA HIS A 214 -12.85 5.72 -5.59
C HIS A 214 -13.20 6.20 -4.16
N THR A 215 -13.76 7.40 -4.04
CA THR A 215 -14.08 8.01 -2.72
C THR A 215 -14.94 7.15 -1.78
N ALA A 216 -15.72 6.22 -2.34
CA ALA A 216 -16.53 5.29 -1.57
C ALA A 216 -15.68 4.28 -0.77
N ASP A 217 -14.53 3.85 -1.27
CA ASP A 217 -13.74 2.74 -0.71
C ASP A 217 -12.24 3.02 -0.67
N THR A 218 -11.78 4.25 -0.92
CA THR A 218 -10.38 4.64 -0.72
C THR A 218 -10.22 5.79 0.28
N ARG A 219 -9.02 5.91 0.82
CA ARG A 219 -8.57 7.06 1.61
C ARG A 219 -7.20 7.49 1.15
N ILE A 220 -7.00 8.79 1.06
CA ILE A 220 -5.65 9.36 0.97
C ILE A 220 -4.99 9.16 2.33
N VAL A 221 -3.82 8.55 2.32
CA VAL A 221 -3.05 8.22 3.53
C VAL A 221 -1.84 9.13 3.69
N ALA A 222 -1.30 9.66 2.58
CA ALA A 222 -0.23 10.63 2.58
C ALA A 222 -0.25 11.50 1.32
N ILE A 223 0.29 12.69 1.45
CA ILE A 223 0.62 13.55 0.31
C ILE A 223 2.00 14.12 0.61
N GLU A 224 2.93 13.93 -0.31
CA GLU A 224 4.31 14.42 -0.21
C GLU A 224 4.52 15.50 -1.26
N THR A 225 5.11 16.63 -0.88
CA THR A 225 5.55 17.67 -1.80
C THR A 225 7.03 17.45 -2.14
N ILE A 226 7.40 17.58 -3.40
CA ILE A 226 8.78 17.43 -3.89
C ILE A 226 9.28 18.77 -4.44
#